data_AF-A0A561PP46-F1
#
_entry.id   AF-A0A561PP46-F1
#
_cell.length_a   1.000
_cell.length_b   1.000
_cell.length_c   1.000
_cell.angle_alpha   90.00
_cell.angle_beta   90.00
_cell.angle_gamma   90.00
#
_symmetry.space_group_name_H-M   'P 1'
#
loop_
_entity.id
_entity.type
_entity.pdbx_description
1 polymer ?
#
loop_
_entity_poly.entity_id
_entity_poly.type
_entity_poly.pdbx_seq_one_letter_code
_entity_poly.pdbx_strand_id
1 'polypeptide(L)'
;MEQENPSEKKIKWTNPHRDSDYEYVNRSSKSPWPGSIMFTAFGLGAIYLGWNRYNELLVWQTSGTTIRMRSLEKLCYDLAGIWLFPLILVLFGLFFLTAAVLNFRRIQKLKKS
;
A
#
# COMPACT_ATOMS: atom_id res chain seq x y z
N MET A 1 26.26 66.73 11.87
CA MET A 1 26.06 65.36 12.39
C MET A 1 24.57 65.27 12.62
N GLU A 2 23.75 64.47 11.93
CA GLU A 2 23.93 63.16 11.33
C GLU A 2 23.80 63.15 9.79
N GLN A 3 24.66 62.36 9.14
CA GLN A 3 24.45 61.88 7.78
C GLN A 3 23.63 60.59 7.87
N GLU A 4 22.36 60.63 7.47
CA GLU A 4 21.55 59.42 7.38
C GLU A 4 21.92 58.64 6.10
N ASN A 5 22.31 57.40 6.31
CA ASN A 5 22.99 56.51 5.38
C ASN A 5 21.98 55.91 4.37
N PRO A 6 22.18 56.02 3.04
CA PRO A 6 21.17 55.62 2.05
C PRO A 6 21.12 54.10 1.74
N SER A 7 21.59 53.24 2.65
CA SER A 7 21.89 51.82 2.34
C SER A 7 20.82 50.79 2.69
N GLU A 8 19.63 51.16 3.18
CA GLU A 8 18.56 50.18 3.48
C GLU A 8 17.23 50.43 2.76
N LYS A 9 17.28 50.79 1.47
CA LYS A 9 16.17 50.42 0.59
C LYS A 9 16.29 48.93 0.27
N LYS A 10 15.81 48.09 1.19
CA LYS A 10 15.43 46.71 0.86
C LYS A 10 14.41 46.81 -0.26
N ILE A 11 14.89 46.59 -1.48
CA ILE A 11 14.09 46.44 -2.68
C ILE A 11 13.16 45.26 -2.37
N LYS A 12 11.97 45.55 -1.87
CA LYS A 12 10.83 44.63 -2.01
C LYS A 12 10.57 44.61 -3.51
N TRP A 13 11.28 43.71 -4.19
CA TRP A 13 10.83 43.15 -5.45
C TRP A 13 9.49 42.51 -5.15
N THR A 14 8.42 43.30 -5.28
CA THR A 14 7.06 42.84 -5.43
C THR A 14 7.05 42.05 -6.74
N ASN A 15 7.45 40.78 -6.65
CA ASN A 15 7.23 39.82 -7.70
C ASN A 15 5.90 39.13 -7.35
N PRO A 16 4.77 39.47 -8.00
CA PRO A 16 3.45 38.96 -7.61
C PRO A 16 3.27 37.46 -7.85
N HIS A 17 4.27 36.80 -8.42
CA HIS A 17 4.20 35.44 -8.94
C HIS A 17 5.18 34.46 -8.29
N ARG A 18 5.86 34.84 -7.20
CA ARG A 18 6.83 33.93 -6.55
C ARG A 18 6.18 32.92 -5.58
N ASP A 19 5.01 33.25 -5.04
CA ASP A 19 4.28 32.36 -4.12
C ASP A 19 3.31 31.42 -4.87
N SER A 20 2.95 31.75 -6.12
CA SER A 20 2.07 30.90 -6.95
C SER A 20 2.77 29.64 -7.48
N ASP A 21 4.10 29.63 -7.54
CA ASP A 21 4.85 28.47 -8.06
C ASP A 21 4.99 27.34 -7.03
N TYR A 22 4.81 27.63 -5.74
CA TYR A 22 4.80 26.63 -4.67
C TYR A 22 3.39 26.17 -4.26
N GLU A 23 2.35 26.88 -4.71
CA GLU A 23 0.96 26.58 -4.37
C GLU A 23 0.42 25.31 -5.07
N TYR A 24 1.14 24.81 -6.09
CA TYR A 24 0.76 23.59 -6.82
C TYR A 24 1.19 22.29 -6.15
N VAL A 25 1.94 22.33 -5.05
CA VAL A 25 2.56 21.10 -4.48
C VAL A 25 1.68 20.46 -3.39
N ASN A 26 0.67 21.13 -2.85
CA ASN A 26 -0.02 20.58 -1.69
C ASN A 26 -1.49 21.02 -1.56
N ARG A 27 -2.42 20.18 -2.05
CA ARG A 27 -3.63 19.79 -1.29
C ARG A 27 -4.50 18.71 -1.94
N SER A 28 -4.37 18.41 -3.24
CA SER A 28 -5.31 17.49 -3.92
C SER A 28 -4.74 16.43 -4.88
N SER A 29 -3.41 16.30 -5.06
CA SER A 29 -2.88 15.40 -6.12
C SER A 29 -2.53 13.97 -5.70
N LYS A 30 -2.79 13.55 -4.44
CA LYS A 30 -2.72 12.12 -4.09
C LYS A 30 -3.96 11.42 -4.61
N SER A 31 -3.97 11.14 -5.90
CA SER A 31 -4.98 10.29 -6.52
C SER A 31 -5.18 9.04 -5.66
N PRO A 32 -6.41 8.68 -5.24
CA PRO A 32 -6.69 7.46 -4.47
C PRO A 32 -6.34 6.17 -5.20
N TRP A 33 -6.22 6.28 -6.52
CA TRP A 33 -6.15 5.15 -7.43
C TRP A 33 -4.90 4.28 -7.23
N PRO A 34 -3.66 4.80 -7.12
CA PRO A 34 -2.48 3.95 -7.05
C PRO A 34 -2.49 3.09 -5.79
N GLY A 35 -2.84 3.67 -4.64
CA GLY A 35 -2.87 2.93 -3.37
C GLY A 35 -3.93 1.83 -3.35
N SER A 36 -5.17 2.16 -3.73
CA SER A 36 -6.28 1.20 -3.73
C SER A 36 -6.09 0.06 -4.74
N ILE A 37 -5.54 0.36 -5.92
CA ILE A 37 -5.21 -0.66 -6.93
C ILE A 37 -4.11 -1.59 -6.42
N MET A 38 -3.05 -1.06 -5.81
CA MET A 38 -1.97 -1.89 -5.27
C MET A 38 -2.47 -2.81 -4.16
N PHE A 39 -3.25 -2.32 -3.20
CA PHE A 39 -3.83 -3.17 -2.15
C PHE A 39 -4.76 -4.25 -2.71
N THR A 40 -5.53 -3.92 -3.76
CA THR A 40 -6.40 -4.89 -4.41
C THR A 40 -5.59 -5.97 -5.13
N ALA A 41 -4.54 -5.58 -5.86
CA ALA A 41 -3.64 -6.51 -6.54
C ALA A 41 -2.91 -7.43 -5.55
N PHE A 42 -2.39 -6.90 -4.44
CA PHE A 42 -1.78 -7.70 -3.37
C PHE A 42 -2.79 -8.65 -2.72
N GLY A 43 -4.01 -8.18 -2.45
CA GLY A 43 -5.07 -9.00 -1.86
C GLY A 43 -5.45 -10.19 -2.74
N LEU A 44 -5.70 -9.94 -4.03
CA LEU A 44 -6.00 -11.00 -5.01
C LEU A 44 -4.80 -11.94 -5.21
N GLY A 45 -3.58 -11.39 -5.28
CA GLY A 45 -2.36 -12.18 -5.41
C GLY A 45 -2.15 -13.13 -4.24
N ALA A 46 -2.40 -12.69 -3.01
CA ALA A 46 -2.30 -13.54 -1.82
C ALA A 46 -3.33 -14.67 -1.82
N ILE A 47 -4.58 -14.39 -2.20
CA ILE A 47 -5.64 -15.40 -2.32
C ILE A 47 -5.27 -16.45 -3.39
N TYR A 48 -4.81 -15.98 -4.56
CA TYR A 48 -4.38 -16.86 -5.65
C TYR A 48 -3.20 -17.76 -5.24
N LEU A 49 -2.20 -17.21 -4.56
CA LEU A 49 -1.08 -17.98 -4.03
C LEU A 49 -1.53 -19.00 -2.98
N GLY A 50 -2.47 -18.62 -2.09
CA GLY A 50 -3.06 -19.54 -1.12
C GLY A 50 -3.78 -20.71 -1.79
N TRP A 51 -4.60 -20.42 -2.81
CA TRP A 51 -5.32 -21.43 -3.58
C TRP A 51 -4.38 -22.39 -4.31
N ASN A 52 -3.39 -21.86 -5.04
CA ASN A 52 -2.41 -22.70 -5.74
C ASN A 52 -1.64 -23.58 -4.76
N ARG A 53 -1.22 -23.02 -3.62
CA ARG A 53 -0.45 -23.79 -2.66
C ARG A 53 -1.27 -24.88 -1.99
N TYR A 54 -2.55 -24.64 -1.73
CA TYR A 54 -3.47 -25.68 -1.28
C TYR A 54 -3.56 -26.85 -2.26
N ASN A 55 -3.72 -26.56 -3.56
CA ASN A 55 -3.79 -27.60 -4.59
C ASN A 55 -2.48 -28.38 -4.70
N GLU A 56 -1.32 -27.70 -4.65
CA GLU A 56 -0.01 -28.37 -4.64
C GLU A 56 0.15 -29.31 -3.44
N LEU A 57 -0.26 -28.89 -2.24
CA LEU A 57 -0.19 -29.70 -1.03
C LEU A 57 -1.14 -30.92 -1.09
N LEU A 58 -2.33 -30.74 -1.68
CA LEU A 58 -3.31 -31.81 -1.85
C LEU A 58 -2.83 -32.86 -2.87
N VAL A 59 -2.28 -32.41 -4.00
CA VAL A 59 -1.66 -33.30 -4.98
C VAL A 59 -0.45 -34.01 -4.38
N TRP A 60 0.37 -33.30 -3.61
CA TRP A 60 1.52 -33.90 -2.93
C TRP A 60 1.12 -35.02 -1.97
N GLN A 61 0.12 -34.79 -1.12
CA GLN A 61 -0.36 -35.82 -0.18
C GLN A 61 -0.94 -37.05 -0.89
N THR A 62 -1.64 -36.85 -2.00
CA THR A 62 -2.26 -37.94 -2.76
C THR A 62 -1.27 -38.71 -3.64
N SER A 63 -0.24 -38.03 -4.15
CA SER A 63 0.76 -38.63 -5.06
C SER A 63 1.97 -39.25 -4.35
N GLY A 64 2.20 -38.95 -3.07
CA GLY A 64 3.36 -39.46 -2.33
C GLY A 64 4.71 -38.95 -2.86
N THR A 65 4.70 -37.87 -3.64
CA THR A 65 5.90 -37.27 -4.23
C THR A 65 6.68 -36.45 -3.20
N THR A 66 7.81 -35.85 -3.58
CA THR A 66 8.56 -34.92 -2.72
C THR A 66 8.24 -33.48 -3.07
N ILE A 67 7.83 -32.67 -2.08
CA ILE A 67 7.61 -31.23 -2.24
C ILE A 67 8.64 -30.43 -1.42
N ARG A 68 9.10 -29.30 -1.99
CA ARG A 68 9.94 -28.36 -1.25
C ARG A 68 9.04 -27.40 -0.46
N MET A 69 9.19 -27.39 0.86
CA MET A 69 8.50 -26.48 1.77
C MET A 69 9.49 -25.49 2.39
N ARG A 70 9.03 -24.26 2.65
CA ARG A 70 9.80 -23.28 3.45
C ARG A 70 9.67 -23.58 4.95
N SER A 71 10.60 -23.08 5.77
CA SER A 71 10.59 -23.35 7.23
C SER A 71 9.27 -22.95 7.91
N LEU A 72 8.74 -21.77 7.59
CA LEU A 72 7.46 -21.29 8.12
C LEU A 72 6.27 -22.14 7.65
N GLU A 73 6.31 -22.57 6.39
CA GLU A 73 5.26 -23.41 5.82
C GLU A 73 5.25 -24.79 6.48
N LYS A 74 6.44 -25.37 6.69
CA LYS A 74 6.59 -26.63 7.41
C LYS A 74 6.06 -26.51 8.84
N LEU A 75 6.39 -25.44 9.55
CA LEU A 75 5.85 -25.18 10.89
C LEU A 75 4.32 -25.12 10.88
N CYS A 76 3.74 -24.44 9.87
CA CYS A 76 2.29 -24.38 9.75
C CYS A 76 1.67 -25.76 9.47
N TYR A 77 2.34 -26.55 8.64
CA TYR A 77 1.94 -27.92 8.34
C TYR A 77 2.00 -28.82 9.58
N ASP A 78 3.06 -28.71 10.38
CA ASP A 78 3.23 -29.52 11.60
C ASP A 78 2.15 -29.18 12.66
N LEU A 79 1.62 -27.95 12.67
CA LEU A 79 0.57 -27.53 13.61
C LEU A 79 -0.85 -27.95 13.20
N ALA A 80 -1.23 -27.74 11.94
CA ALA A 80 -2.61 -27.95 11.49
C ALA A 80 -2.74 -28.48 10.05
N GLY A 81 -1.68 -29.15 9.57
CA GLY A 81 -1.67 -29.86 8.30
C GLY A 81 -1.78 -28.93 7.09
N ILE A 82 -2.43 -29.43 6.03
CA ILE A 82 -2.52 -28.76 4.73
C ILE A 82 -3.21 -27.40 4.81
N TRP A 83 -4.16 -27.24 5.74
CA TRP A 83 -5.11 -26.13 5.71
C TRP A 83 -4.54 -24.82 6.25
N LEU A 84 -3.59 -24.88 7.19
CA LEU A 84 -3.21 -23.70 7.96
C LEU A 84 -2.53 -22.63 7.12
N PHE A 85 -1.54 -23.02 6.31
CA PHE A 85 -0.76 -22.08 5.52
C PHE A 85 -1.60 -21.40 4.41
N PRO A 86 -2.39 -22.14 3.60
CA PRO A 86 -3.32 -21.53 2.65
C PRO A 86 -4.34 -20.60 3.33
N LEU A 87 -4.87 -21.00 4.49
CA LEU A 87 -5.85 -20.21 5.22
C LEU A 87 -5.25 -18.87 5.69
N ILE A 88 -4.02 -18.87 6.20
CA ILE A 88 -3.30 -17.64 6.56
C ILE A 88 -3.15 -16.72 5.35
N LEU A 89 -2.77 -17.25 4.18
CA LEU A 89 -2.64 -16.46 2.95
C LEU A 89 -3.97 -15.85 2.50
N VAL A 90 -5.07 -16.61 2.59
CA VAL A 90 -6.41 -16.12 2.26
C VAL A 90 -6.84 -15.02 3.23
N LEU A 91 -6.64 -15.20 4.54
CA LEU A 91 -6.93 -14.17 5.54
C LEU A 91 -6.12 -12.89 5.30
N PHE A 92 -4.84 -13.03 4.95
CA PHE A 92 -3.97 -11.90 4.63
C PHE A 92 -4.44 -11.17 3.36
N GLY A 93 -4.90 -11.92 2.35
CA GLY A 93 -5.50 -11.35 1.15
C GLY A 93 -6.80 -10.59 1.43
N LEU A 94 -7.69 -11.16 2.25
CA LEU A 94 -8.91 -10.50 2.69
C LEU A 94 -8.61 -9.23 3.48
N PHE A 95 -7.61 -9.25 4.37
CA PHE A 95 -7.17 -8.08 5.11
C PHE A 95 -6.78 -6.93 4.15
N PHE A 96 -5.98 -7.20 3.11
CA PHE A 96 -5.64 -6.17 2.13
C PHE A 96 -6.83 -5.67 1.32
N LEU A 97 -7.77 -6.53 0.95
CA LEU A 97 -8.99 -6.11 0.27
C LEU A 97 -9.84 -5.18 1.15
N THR A 98 -9.98 -5.50 2.44
CA THR A 98 -10.69 -4.60 3.37
C THR A 98 -9.96 -3.27 3.54
N ALA A 99 -8.63 -3.28 3.64
CA ALA A 99 -7.82 -2.07 3.71
C ALA A 99 -7.95 -1.22 2.43
N ALA A 100 -8.02 -1.85 1.25
CA ALA A 100 -8.26 -1.17 -0.03
C ALA A 100 -9.60 -0.43 -0.02
N VAL A 101 -10.67 -1.09 0.44
CA VAL A 101 -12.03 -0.51 0.53
C VAL A 101 -12.07 0.65 1.53
N LEU A 102 -11.46 0.49 2.70
CA LEU A 102 -11.41 1.54 3.72
C LEU A 102 -10.64 2.77 3.23
N ASN A 103 -9.50 2.56 2.55
CA ASN A 103 -8.71 3.64 1.96
C ASN A 103 -9.51 4.39 0.89
N PHE A 104 -10.19 3.66 0.00
CA PHE A 104 -11.04 4.25 -1.02
C PHE A 104 -12.17 5.09 -0.41
N ARG A 105 -12.87 4.58 0.62
CA ARG A 105 -13.91 5.31 1.34
C ARG A 105 -13.38 6.57 2.03
N ARG A 106 -12.19 6.50 2.65
CA ARG A 106 -11.55 7.65 3.30
C ARG A 106 -11.30 8.78 2.31
N ILE A 107 -10.82 8.45 1.12
CA ILE A 107 -10.50 9.47 0.11
C ILE A 107 -11.77 10.03 -0.53
N GLN A 108 -12.82 9.23 -0.72
CA GLN A 108 -14.13 9.76 -1.14
C GLN A 108 -14.70 10.79 -0.16
N LYS A 109 -14.51 10.61 1.15
CA LYS A 109 -14.92 11.60 2.16
C LYS A 109 -14.13 12.90 2.01
N LEU A 110 -12.82 12.82 1.78
CA LEU A 110 -11.97 14.00 1.57
C LEU A 110 -12.33 14.78 0.29
N LYS A 111 -12.80 14.11 -0.76
CA LYS A 111 -13.22 14.77 -2.01
C LYS A 111 -14.56 15.53 -1.88
N LYS A 112 -15.37 15.20 -0.88
CA LYS A 112 -16.70 15.82 -0.65
C LYS A 112 -16.68 16.95 0.38
N SER A 113 -15.61 17.08 1.16
CA SER A 113 -15.39 18.15 2.13
C SER A 113 -14.62 19.30 1.50
#